data_AF-A0A1S3LFC5-F1
#
_entry.id   AF-A0A1S3LFC5-F1
#
_cell.length_a   1.000
_cell.length_b   1.000
_cell.length_c   1.000
_cell.angle_alpha   90.00
_cell.angle_beta   90.00
_cell.angle_gamma   90.00
#
_symmetry.space_group_name_H-M   'P 1'
#
loop_
_entity.id
_entity.type
_entity.pdbx_description
1 polymer ?
#
loop_
_entity_poly.entity_id
_entity_poly.type
_entity_poly.pdbx_seq_one_letter_code
_entity_poly.pdbx_strand_id
1 'polypeptide(L)'
;MRWTYKKSVTMGAVFFLLAIIYFSLPLDLRSTWVEEWQLGTFSSGASWVDKGGYLPLNVSYQLLAGTPPTEQKYLTIGLCSVSRPKGSYLISTLSSIFSRSSPAELNSMLVVVLLADFDAQWRATTLGEITANFPSQLKADQLLVIHVPKQYYPPITGTHTVL
;
A
#
# COMPACT_ATOMS: atom_id res chain seq x y z
N MET A 1 30.50 -47.30 41.76
CA MET A 1 29.80 -46.42 40.79
C MET A 1 28.61 -45.76 41.48
N ARG A 2 28.78 -44.53 41.99
CA ARG A 2 27.74 -43.87 42.79
C ARG A 2 27.95 -42.34 42.77
N TRP A 3 27.98 -41.74 41.58
CA TRP A 3 28.20 -40.29 41.47
C TRP A 3 27.60 -39.65 40.21
N THR A 4 26.30 -39.81 40.00
CA THR A 4 25.55 -39.00 39.01
C THR A 4 24.13 -38.63 39.47
N TYR A 5 23.56 -39.34 40.45
CA TYR A 5 22.15 -39.20 40.83
C TYR A 5 21.78 -37.91 41.59
N LYS A 6 22.75 -37.23 42.21
CA LYS A 6 22.45 -35.95 42.91
C LYS A 6 22.20 -34.78 41.95
N LYS A 7 22.81 -34.81 40.74
CA LYS A 7 22.75 -33.68 39.80
C LYS A 7 21.39 -33.57 39.10
N SER A 8 20.73 -34.70 38.84
CA SER A 8 19.42 -34.73 38.15
C SER A 8 18.27 -34.21 39.02
N VAL A 9 18.28 -34.51 40.33
CA VAL A 9 17.25 -34.01 41.26
C VAL A 9 17.33 -32.49 41.41
N THR A 10 18.54 -31.94 41.52
CA THR A 10 18.74 -30.48 41.51
C THR A 10 18.30 -29.85 40.20
N MET A 11 18.53 -30.51 39.06
CA MET A 11 18.11 -29.99 37.76
C MET A 11 16.58 -29.95 37.63
N GLY A 12 15.90 -31.01 38.09
CA GLY A 12 14.44 -31.08 38.10
C GLY A 12 13.79 -29.99 38.96
N ALA A 13 14.36 -29.69 40.13
CA ALA A 13 13.88 -28.62 41.00
C ALA A 13 14.02 -27.23 40.36
N VAL A 14 15.12 -26.98 39.62
CA VAL A 14 15.34 -25.71 38.91
C VAL A 14 14.32 -25.53 37.78
N PHE A 15 14.03 -26.58 36.99
CA PHE A 15 13.00 -26.50 35.95
C PHE A 15 11.60 -26.25 36.53
N PHE A 16 11.28 -26.87 37.67
CA PHE A 16 10.02 -26.64 38.35
C PHE A 16 9.88 -25.19 38.84
N LEU A 17 10.95 -24.62 39.39
CA LEU A 17 10.97 -23.22 39.81
C LEU A 17 10.85 -22.27 38.61
N LEU A 18 11.52 -22.53 37.50
CA LEU A 18 11.38 -21.74 36.27
C LEU A 18 9.97 -21.81 35.68
N ALA A 19 9.33 -22.99 35.72
CA ALA A 19 7.95 -23.16 35.26
C ALA A 19 6.94 -22.45 36.17
N ILE A 20 7.14 -22.50 37.50
CA ILE A 20 6.32 -21.77 38.47
C ILE A 20 6.49 -20.26 38.31
N ILE A 21 7.72 -19.78 38.13
CA ILE A 21 8.01 -18.36 37.84
C ILE A 21 7.30 -17.94 36.55
N TYR A 22 7.42 -18.73 35.48
CA TYR A 22 6.75 -18.48 34.20
C TYR A 22 5.21 -18.43 34.32
N PHE A 23 4.61 -19.29 35.13
CA PHE A 23 3.15 -19.35 35.30
C PHE A 23 2.61 -18.32 36.31
N SER A 24 3.45 -17.85 37.24
CA SER A 24 3.09 -16.86 38.26
C SER A 24 3.37 -15.41 37.85
N LEU A 25 4.11 -15.20 36.76
CA LEU A 25 4.26 -13.88 36.14
C LEU A 25 2.90 -13.44 35.55
N PRO A 26 2.42 -12.22 35.87
CA PRO A 26 1.18 -11.71 35.31
C PRO A 26 1.25 -11.71 33.77
N LEU A 27 0.13 -12.00 33.13
CA LEU A 27 -0.07 -12.07 31.67
C LEU A 27 0.56 -10.90 30.89
N ASP A 28 0.75 -9.76 31.56
CA ASP A 28 1.34 -8.52 31.07
C ASP A 28 2.86 -8.60 30.78
N LEU A 29 3.62 -9.40 31.55
CA LEU A 29 5.07 -9.61 31.36
C LEU A 29 5.37 -10.79 30.42
N ARG A 30 4.35 -11.56 30.01
CA ARG A 30 4.48 -12.64 29.02
C ARG A 30 4.42 -12.10 27.59
N SER A 31 3.71 -11.00 27.37
CA SER A 31 3.65 -10.29 26.08
C SER A 31 4.89 -9.44 25.80
N THR A 32 5.57 -8.92 26.83
CA THR A 32 6.72 -8.02 26.63
C THR A 32 7.89 -8.67 25.88
N TRP A 33 8.11 -9.97 26.05
CA TRP A 33 9.19 -10.70 25.38
C TRP A 33 8.83 -11.25 23.99
N VAL A 34 7.54 -11.24 23.63
CA VAL A 34 7.06 -11.64 22.30
C VAL A 34 7.13 -10.44 21.34
N GLU A 35 7.01 -9.21 21.83
CA GLU A 35 7.11 -7.99 21.01
C GLU A 35 8.57 -7.56 20.72
N GLU A 36 9.54 -7.96 21.54
CA GLU A 36 10.94 -7.51 21.39
C GLU A 36 11.66 -8.10 20.16
N TRP A 37 11.26 -9.29 19.69
CA TRP A 37 11.84 -9.92 18.49
C TRP A 37 11.21 -9.50 17.16
N GLN A 38 10.29 -8.52 17.17
CA GLN A 38 9.81 -7.88 15.94
C GLN A 38 10.38 -6.47 15.73
N LEU A 39 11.22 -5.98 16.65
CA LEU A 39 11.79 -4.62 16.61
C LEU A 39 13.22 -4.57 16.05
N GLY A 40 13.54 -5.46 15.13
CA GLY A 40 14.86 -5.55 14.51
C GLY A 40 14.77 -5.97 13.06
N THR A 41 14.28 -5.06 12.20
CA THR A 41 14.63 -4.82 10.77
C THR A 41 13.42 -4.30 9.98
N PHE A 42 12.98 -3.08 10.26
CA PHE A 42 12.56 -2.15 9.21
C PHE A 42 12.86 -0.76 9.72
N SER A 43 13.60 0.04 8.95
CA SER A 43 14.12 1.33 9.42
C SER A 43 12.97 2.21 9.94
N SER A 44 12.88 2.41 11.25
CA SER A 44 12.02 3.44 11.84
C SER A 44 12.67 4.81 11.67
N GLY A 45 12.88 5.21 10.41
CA GLY A 45 12.80 6.63 10.09
C GLY A 45 11.33 6.98 10.17
N ALA A 46 10.95 7.84 11.11
CA ALA A 46 9.58 8.35 11.30
C ALA A 46 8.77 8.31 9.99
N SER A 47 7.59 7.68 10.04
CA SER A 47 6.70 7.62 8.88
C SER A 47 6.58 9.03 8.32
N TRP A 48 6.81 9.20 7.02
CA TRP A 48 6.67 10.51 6.37
C TRP A 48 5.27 11.10 6.57
N VAL A 49 4.30 10.24 6.90
CA VAL A 49 2.94 10.55 7.34
C VAL A 49 2.93 11.35 8.66
N ASP A 50 3.79 11.06 9.63
CA ASP A 50 3.76 11.74 10.93
C ASP A 50 4.34 13.16 10.89
N LYS A 51 5.02 13.53 9.79
CA LYS A 51 5.69 14.84 9.63
C LYS A 51 4.77 15.94 9.10
N GLY A 52 3.49 15.66 8.81
CA GLY A 52 2.45 16.67 8.54
C GLY A 52 2.70 17.62 7.36
N GLY A 53 3.68 17.33 6.49
CA GLY A 53 4.06 18.17 5.35
C GLY A 53 3.19 17.98 4.11
N TYR A 54 2.06 17.28 4.23
CA TYR A 54 1.10 17.02 3.15
C TYR A 54 -0.26 17.58 3.56
N LEU A 55 -1.06 17.98 2.58
CA LEU A 55 -2.45 18.37 2.80
C LEU A 55 -3.17 17.20 3.49
N PRO A 56 -3.94 17.41 4.58
CA PRO A 56 -4.86 16.39 5.06
C PRO A 56 -5.89 16.15 3.97
N LEU A 57 -5.65 15.16 3.12
CA LEU A 57 -6.50 14.84 1.99
C LEU A 57 -7.72 14.07 2.51
N ASN A 58 -8.65 14.78 3.17
CA ASN A 58 -10.05 14.38 3.23
C ASN A 58 -10.69 14.63 1.85
N VAL A 59 -10.10 14.04 0.81
CA VAL A 59 -10.58 14.17 -0.56
C VAL A 59 -11.41 12.93 -0.87
N SER A 60 -12.70 13.14 -1.07
CA SER A 60 -13.54 12.13 -1.68
C SER A 60 -13.11 12.00 -3.14
N TYR A 61 -12.38 10.93 -3.46
CA TYR A 61 -12.16 10.54 -4.85
C TYR A 61 -13.37 9.74 -5.34
N GLN A 62 -13.60 9.79 -6.64
CA GLN A 62 -14.52 8.92 -7.34
C GLN A 62 -13.72 7.75 -7.90
N LEU A 63 -14.05 6.53 -7.47
CA LEU A 63 -13.52 5.33 -8.07
C LEU A 63 -14.25 5.09 -9.41
N LEU A 64 -13.51 5.09 -10.51
CA LEU A 64 -14.05 4.93 -11.85
C LEU A 64 -13.94 3.49 -12.36
N ALA A 65 -12.82 2.81 -12.04
CA ALA A 65 -12.61 1.40 -12.39
C ALA A 65 -11.55 0.74 -11.50
N GLY A 66 -11.60 -0.60 -11.44
CA GLY A 66 -10.74 -1.44 -10.60
C GLY A 66 -11.26 -1.54 -9.17
N THR A 67 -10.57 -2.32 -8.34
CA THR A 67 -10.88 -2.45 -6.91
C THR A 67 -9.67 -2.00 -6.10
N PRO A 68 -9.86 -1.18 -5.04
CA PRO A 68 -8.79 -0.90 -4.10
C PRO A 68 -8.29 -2.21 -3.47
N PRO A 69 -6.97 -2.49 -3.45
CA PRO A 69 -6.46 -3.73 -2.90
C PRO A 69 -6.73 -3.80 -1.39
N THR A 70 -7.12 -4.97 -0.92
CA THR A 70 -7.34 -5.25 0.51
C THR A 70 -6.04 -5.49 1.27
N GLU A 71 -4.97 -5.80 0.55
CA GLU A 71 -3.64 -6.09 1.08
C GLU A 71 -2.63 -5.02 0.62
N GLN A 72 -1.63 -4.76 1.45
CA GLN A 72 -0.56 -3.84 1.11
C GLN A 72 0.26 -4.36 -0.08
N LYS A 73 0.40 -3.53 -1.13
CA LYS A 73 1.28 -3.78 -2.27
C LYS A 73 2.69 -3.28 -1.97
N TYR A 74 3.68 -3.89 -2.62
CA TYR A 74 5.08 -3.51 -2.48
C TYR A 74 5.38 -2.18 -3.20
N LEU A 75 4.76 -1.96 -4.37
CA LEU A 75 4.96 -0.77 -5.20
C LEU A 75 3.63 -0.19 -5.67
N THR A 76 3.47 1.12 -5.55
CA THR A 76 2.37 1.86 -6.17
C THR A 76 2.89 2.91 -7.13
N ILE A 77 2.42 2.89 -8.39
CA ILE A 77 2.78 3.87 -9.42
C ILE A 77 1.60 4.81 -9.61
N GLY A 78 1.76 6.09 -9.26
CA GLY A 78 0.76 7.13 -9.50
C GLY A 78 0.95 7.81 -10.85
N LEU A 79 -0.08 7.80 -11.70
CA LEU A 79 -0.11 8.49 -12.99
C LEU A 79 -1.27 9.49 -13.02
N CYS A 80 -1.00 10.72 -13.44
CA CYS A 80 -2.05 11.73 -13.64
C CYS A 80 -2.18 12.03 -15.14
N SER A 81 -3.40 12.09 -15.66
CA SER A 81 -3.65 12.43 -17.05
C SER A 81 -4.75 13.48 -17.18
N VAL A 82 -4.57 14.40 -18.14
CA VAL A 82 -5.52 15.43 -18.54
C VAL A 82 -5.67 15.43 -20.06
N SER A 83 -6.74 16.01 -20.57
CA SER A 83 -6.96 16.16 -22.00
C SER A 83 -5.86 17.02 -22.62
N ARG A 84 -5.42 16.63 -23.82
CA ARG A 84 -4.39 17.34 -24.58
C ARG A 84 -4.76 17.36 -26.06
N PRO A 85 -4.54 18.48 -26.77
CA PRO A 85 -4.81 18.57 -28.20
C PRO A 85 -4.06 17.54 -29.05
N LYS A 86 -2.85 17.12 -28.62
CA LYS A 86 -2.01 16.17 -29.33
C LYS A 86 -2.28 14.69 -28.96
N GLY A 87 -3.38 14.42 -28.24
CA GLY A 87 -3.72 13.09 -27.75
C GLY A 87 -3.04 12.73 -26.42
N SER A 88 -3.44 11.57 -25.88
CA SER A 88 -3.00 11.06 -24.58
C SER A 88 -1.94 9.96 -24.74
N TYR A 89 -0.85 10.07 -23.99
CA TYR A 89 0.17 9.00 -23.89
C TYR A 89 -0.19 7.92 -22.86
N LEU A 90 -1.37 8.03 -22.24
CA LEU A 90 -1.74 7.19 -21.10
C LEU A 90 -1.81 5.71 -21.47
N ILE A 91 -2.50 5.37 -22.55
CA ILE A 91 -2.69 3.97 -22.96
C ILE A 91 -1.34 3.32 -23.30
N SER A 92 -0.49 3.99 -24.08
CA SER A 92 0.85 3.46 -24.42
C SER A 92 1.76 3.33 -23.20
N THR A 93 1.65 4.25 -22.24
CA THR A 93 2.40 4.19 -20.97
C THR A 93 1.96 2.98 -20.14
N LEU A 94 0.64 2.78 -19.97
CA LEU A 94 0.10 1.62 -19.26
C LEU A 94 0.49 0.30 -19.93
N SER A 95 0.39 0.21 -21.26
CA SER A 95 0.83 -0.95 -22.02
C SER A 95 2.32 -1.23 -21.79
N SER A 96 3.16 -0.20 -21.77
CA SER A 96 4.60 -0.36 -21.52
C SER A 96 4.90 -0.85 -20.11
N ILE A 97 4.20 -0.33 -19.09
CA ILE A 97 4.36 -0.76 -17.70
C ILE A 97 3.99 -2.24 -17.56
N PHE A 98 2.80 -2.63 -18.02
CA PHE A 98 2.30 -4.00 -17.81
C PHE A 98 3.03 -5.03 -18.66
N SER A 99 3.42 -4.70 -19.90
CA SER A 99 4.13 -5.63 -20.78
C SER A 99 5.58 -5.88 -20.35
N ARG A 100 6.21 -4.92 -19.66
CA ARG A 100 7.59 -5.05 -19.17
C ARG A 100 7.71 -5.61 -17.75
N SER A 101 6.58 -5.79 -17.08
CA SER A 101 6.54 -6.35 -15.73
C SER A 101 6.29 -7.85 -15.78
N SER A 102 7.03 -8.60 -14.97
CA SER A 102 6.78 -10.03 -14.77
C SER A 102 5.48 -10.27 -13.98
N PRO A 103 4.90 -11.48 -14.04
CA PRO A 103 3.70 -11.81 -13.26
C PRO A 103 3.85 -11.62 -11.74
N ALA A 104 5.04 -11.89 -11.19
CA ALA A 104 5.30 -11.71 -9.76
C ALA A 104 5.37 -10.22 -9.38
N GLU A 105 5.97 -9.38 -10.24
CA GLU A 105 5.97 -7.93 -10.06
C GLU A 105 4.55 -7.37 -10.18
N LEU A 106 3.79 -7.80 -11.19
CA LEU A 106 2.39 -7.40 -11.39
C LEU A 106 1.53 -7.68 -10.15
N ASN A 107 1.68 -8.85 -9.53
CA ASN A 107 0.91 -9.21 -8.33
C ASN A 107 1.28 -8.38 -7.09
N SER A 108 2.51 -7.86 -7.05
CA SER A 108 3.03 -7.06 -5.94
C SER A 108 2.97 -5.55 -6.19
N MET A 109 2.46 -5.11 -7.34
CA MET A 109 2.31 -3.69 -7.67
C MET A 109 0.87 -3.26 -7.91
N LEU A 110 0.63 -1.95 -7.79
CA LEU A 110 -0.61 -1.27 -8.15
C LEU A 110 -0.30 -0.03 -9.00
N VAL A 111 -0.96 0.13 -10.14
CA VAL A 111 -0.93 1.39 -10.89
C VAL A 111 -2.21 2.16 -10.57
N VAL A 112 -2.08 3.40 -10.09
CA VAL A 112 -3.22 4.29 -9.83
C VAL A 112 -3.21 5.40 -10.86
N VAL A 113 -4.28 5.49 -11.64
CA VAL A 113 -4.48 6.51 -12.66
C VAL A 113 -5.50 7.53 -12.18
N LEU A 114 -5.06 8.77 -12.00
CA LEU A 114 -5.93 9.92 -11.80
C LEU A 114 -6.28 10.56 -13.15
N LEU A 115 -7.54 10.46 -13.55
CA LEU A 115 -8.08 11.27 -14.65
C LEU A 115 -8.43 12.66 -14.10
N ALA A 116 -7.48 13.59 -14.20
CA ALA A 116 -7.56 14.90 -13.56
C ALA A 116 -8.32 15.95 -14.39
N ASP A 117 -8.64 15.67 -15.66
CA ASP A 117 -9.40 16.61 -16.49
C ASP A 117 -10.85 16.78 -15.99
N PHE A 118 -11.39 17.98 -16.14
CA PHE A 118 -12.77 18.30 -15.75
C PHE A 118 -13.78 18.07 -16.88
N ASP A 119 -13.35 17.84 -18.11
CA ASP A 119 -14.19 17.39 -19.23
C ASP A 119 -14.70 15.96 -18.99
N ALA A 120 -16.01 15.84 -18.75
CA ALA A 120 -16.67 14.56 -18.51
C ALA A 120 -16.68 13.64 -19.73
N GLN A 121 -16.77 14.20 -20.94
CA GLN A 121 -16.78 13.40 -22.16
C GLN A 121 -15.39 12.79 -22.38
N TRP A 122 -14.33 13.59 -22.25
CA TRP A 122 -12.96 13.08 -22.33
C TRP A 122 -12.69 11.99 -21.29
N ARG A 123 -13.15 12.18 -20.04
CA ARG A 123 -13.00 11.16 -18.99
C ARG A 123 -13.72 9.86 -19.35
N ALA A 124 -14.96 9.95 -19.82
CA ALA A 124 -15.74 8.77 -20.19
C ALA A 124 -15.09 8.00 -21.35
N THR A 125 -14.62 8.70 -22.39
CA THR A 125 -13.90 8.09 -23.51
C THR A 125 -12.61 7.43 -23.04
N THR A 126 -11.79 8.13 -22.25
CA THR A 126 -10.51 7.62 -21.73
C THR A 126 -10.72 6.40 -20.82
N LEU A 127 -11.75 6.43 -19.97
CA LEU A 127 -12.12 5.30 -19.13
C LEU A 127 -12.56 4.08 -19.99
N GLY A 128 -13.33 4.32 -21.05
CA GLY A 128 -13.69 3.30 -22.02
C GLY A 128 -12.47 2.65 -22.67
N GLU A 129 -11.49 3.46 -23.09
CA GLU A 129 -10.22 2.95 -23.63
C GLU A 129 -9.45 2.12 -22.61
N ILE A 130 -9.32 2.58 -21.36
CA ILE A 130 -8.62 1.85 -20.30
C ILE A 130 -9.30 0.51 -20.03
N THR A 131 -10.62 0.51 -19.88
CA THR A 131 -11.40 -0.71 -19.57
C THR A 131 -11.37 -1.72 -20.71
N ALA A 132 -11.34 -1.26 -21.96
CA ALA A 132 -11.21 -2.12 -23.14
C ALA A 132 -9.81 -2.74 -23.26
N ASN A 133 -8.74 -1.99 -22.94
CA ASN A 133 -7.36 -2.44 -23.15
C ASN A 133 -6.77 -3.21 -21.95
N PHE A 134 -7.23 -2.95 -20.73
CA PHE A 134 -6.65 -3.52 -19.50
C PHE A 134 -7.65 -4.26 -18.59
N PRO A 135 -8.58 -5.08 -19.12
CA PRO A 135 -9.60 -5.73 -18.30
C PRO A 135 -9.03 -6.70 -17.26
N SER A 136 -7.91 -7.37 -17.57
CA SER A 136 -7.26 -8.30 -16.64
C SER A 136 -6.59 -7.58 -15.47
N GLN A 137 -5.88 -6.48 -15.72
CA GLN A 137 -5.23 -5.71 -14.67
C GLN A 137 -6.25 -5.04 -13.74
N LEU A 138 -7.38 -4.57 -14.29
CA LEU A 138 -8.49 -4.03 -13.49
C LEU A 138 -9.12 -5.10 -12.58
N LYS A 139 -9.26 -6.34 -13.09
CA LYS A 139 -9.84 -7.46 -12.33
C LYS A 139 -8.87 -8.04 -11.28
N ALA A 140 -7.57 -7.92 -11.51
CA ALA A 140 -6.52 -8.48 -10.65
C ALA A 140 -6.00 -7.49 -9.59
N ASP A 141 -6.67 -6.35 -9.39
CA ASP A 141 -6.28 -5.28 -8.47
C ASP A 141 -4.87 -4.71 -8.75
N GLN A 142 -4.51 -4.67 -10.04
CA GLN A 142 -3.22 -4.15 -10.53
C GLN A 142 -3.36 -2.76 -11.16
N LEU A 143 -4.59 -2.35 -11.50
CA LEU A 143 -4.91 -1.04 -12.05
C LEU A 143 -6.13 -0.46 -11.35
N LEU A 144 -6.01 0.78 -10.89
CA LEU A 144 -7.08 1.58 -10.32
C LEU A 144 -7.24 2.87 -11.12
N VAL A 145 -8.48 3.24 -11.45
CA VAL A 145 -8.76 4.52 -12.11
C VAL A 145 -9.64 5.35 -11.20
N ILE A 146 -9.19 6.57 -10.90
CA ILE A 146 -9.86 7.51 -10.01
C ILE A 146 -10.04 8.88 -10.66
N HIS A 147 -10.98 9.65 -10.14
CA HIS A 147 -11.18 11.05 -10.45
C HIS A 147 -11.37 11.84 -9.16
N VAL A 148 -10.99 13.12 -9.17
CA VAL A 148 -11.25 14.05 -8.06
C VAL A 148 -12.05 15.22 -8.62
N PRO A 149 -13.22 15.56 -8.03
CA PRO A 149 -14.00 16.71 -8.46
C PRO A 149 -13.23 18.03 -8.34
N LYS A 150 -13.51 18.97 -9.26
CA LYS A 150 -12.85 20.30 -9.33
C LYS A 150 -12.86 21.07 -8.01
N GLN A 151 -13.91 20.93 -7.20
CA GLN A 151 -14.06 21.62 -5.91
C GLN A 151 -12.95 21.33 -4.90
N TYR A 152 -12.22 20.22 -5.07
CA TYR A 152 -11.10 19.84 -4.19
C TYR A 152 -9.74 20.33 -4.69
N TYR A 153 -9.69 20.99 -5.85
CA TYR A 153 -8.46 21.60 -6.36
C TYR A 153 -8.34 23.04 -5.85
N PRO A 154 -7.12 23.51 -5.51
CA PRO A 154 -6.88 24.93 -5.31
C PRO A 154 -7.32 25.74 -6.54
N PRO A 155 -7.75 26.99 -6.36
CA PRO A 155 -8.00 27.90 -7.48
C PRO A 155 -6.77 27.94 -8.39
N ILE A 156 -6.97 27.73 -9.69
CA ILE A 156 -5.86 27.76 -10.66
C ILE A 156 -5.50 29.23 -10.92
N THR A 157 -4.70 29.81 -10.03
CA THR A 157 -4.10 31.13 -10.21
C THR A 157 -2.74 30.96 -10.89
N GLY A 158 -2.67 31.12 -12.21
CA GLY A 158 -1.37 31.17 -12.91
C GLY A 158 -1.30 30.57 -14.31
N THR A 159 -2.34 29.92 -14.82
CA THR A 159 -2.40 29.54 -16.24
C THR A 159 -3.10 30.64 -17.01
N HIS A 160 -2.35 31.44 -17.76
CA HIS A 160 -2.93 32.27 -18.81
C HIS A 160 -3.79 31.39 -19.73
N THR A 161 -5.06 31.71 -19.75
CA THR A 161 -6.15 31.28 -20.63
C THR A 161 -5.68 30.75 -21.98
N VAL A 162 -6.02 29.50 -22.31
CA VAL A 162 -6.82 29.18 -23.51
C VAL A 162 -7.59 27.88 -23.22
N LEU A 163 -8.89 28.02 -22.95
CA LEU A 163 -9.87 26.94 -23.15
C LEU A 163 -10.30 26.96 -24.61
#